data_AF-A0A2N3AU45-F1
#
_entry.id   AF-A0A2N3AU45-F1
#
_cell.length_a   1.000
_cell.length_b   1.000
_cell.length_c   1.000
_cell.angle_alpha   90.00
_cell.angle_beta   90.00
_cell.angle_gamma   90.00
#
_symmetry.space_group_name_H-M   'P 1'
#
loop_
_entity.id
_entity.type
_entity.pdbx_description
1 polymer ?
#
loop_
_entity_poly.entity_id
_entity_poly.type
_entity_poly.pdbx_seq_one_letter_code
_entity_poly.pdbx_strand_id
1 'polypeptide(L)' 'DLAPGAPAVLAPGGLHVMLMGLTAPLAAGDALPLTLIFEKAGSVTLSAPVIAVGAPAPMNHEHAAPTGHKHGG' A
#
# COMPACT_ATOMS: atom_id res chain seq x y z
N ASP A 1 -13.32 -10.40 -1.83
CA ASP A 1 -14.33 -9.59 -2.55
C ASP A 1 -14.03 -8.11 -2.30
N LEU A 2 -14.22 -7.24 -3.30
CA LEU A 2 -13.94 -5.80 -3.21
C LEU A 2 -15.25 -5.03 -3.36
N ALA A 3 -15.58 -4.21 -2.36
CA ALA A 3 -16.81 -3.43 -2.37
C ALA A 3 -16.78 -2.37 -3.50
N PRO A 4 -17.83 -2.26 -4.33
CA PRO A 4 -17.89 -1.25 -5.39
C PRO A 4 -17.82 0.17 -4.80
N GLY A 5 -17.03 1.03 -5.44
CA GLY A 5 -16.93 2.45 -5.07
C GLY A 5 -16.23 2.74 -3.73
N ALA A 6 -15.79 1.71 -2.99
CA ALA A 6 -15.06 1.86 -1.75
C ALA A 6 -13.60 1.40 -1.91
N PRO A 7 -12.62 2.15 -1.37
CA PRO A 7 -11.22 1.74 -1.41
C PRO A 7 -10.98 0.55 -0.47
N ALA A 8 -10.23 -0.45 -0.94
CA ALA A 8 -9.63 -1.46 -0.08
C ALA A 8 -8.25 -1.00 0.35
N VAL A 9 -8.10 -0.64 1.62
CA VAL A 9 -6.86 -0.08 2.16
C VAL A 9 -5.94 -1.20 2.62
N LEU A 10 -4.74 -1.26 2.05
CA LEU A 10 -3.67 -2.12 2.52
C LEU A 10 -2.79 -1.35 3.51
N ALA A 11 -2.66 -1.86 4.74
CA ALA A 11 -1.95 -1.18 5.81
C ALA A 11 -1.37 -2.17 6.84
N PRO A 12 -0.28 -1.80 7.54
CA PRO A 12 0.20 -2.57 8.69
C PRO A 12 -0.92 -2.82 9.71
N GLY A 13 -1.07 -4.07 10.17
CA GLY A 13 -2.13 -4.46 11.10
C GLY A 13 -3.53 -4.64 10.49
N GLY A 14 -3.69 -4.38 9.18
CA GLY A 14 -4.93 -4.61 8.43
C GLY A 14 -4.72 -5.56 7.25
N LEU A 15 -5.46 -5.31 6.16
CA LEU A 15 -5.27 -6.05 4.91
C LEU A 15 -3.86 -5.81 4.37
N HIS A 16 -3.21 -6.87 3.90
CA HIS A 16 -1.90 -6.80 3.27
C HIS A 16 -1.71 -7.99 2.33
N VAL A 17 -0.77 -7.84 1.39
CA VAL A 17 -0.33 -8.90 0.49
C VAL A 17 0.97 -9.48 1.03
N MET A 18 1.03 -10.79 1.21
CA MET A 18 2.25 -11.49 1.60
C MET A 18 3.02 -11.97 0.37
N LEU A 19 4.28 -11.54 0.25
CA LEU A 19 5.21 -12.08 -0.72
C LEU A 19 5.85 -13.34 -0.13
N MET A 20 5.62 -14.50 -0.75
CA MET A 20 6.11 -15.81 -0.29
C MET A 20 7.10 -16.39 -1.29
N GLY A 21 8.06 -17.19 -0.79
CA GLY A 21 9.01 -17.90 -1.66
C GLY A 21 9.99 -16.99 -2.40
N LEU A 22 10.40 -15.88 -1.78
CA LEU A 22 11.41 -14.98 -2.34
C LEU A 22 12.71 -15.75 -2.63
N THR A 23 13.24 -15.60 -3.84
CA THR A 23 14.47 -16.25 -4.30
C THR A 23 15.72 -15.39 -4.05
N ALA A 24 15.53 -14.13 -3.68
CA ALA A 24 16.57 -13.17 -3.35
C ALA A 24 16.10 -12.24 -2.22
N PRO A 25 17.02 -11.68 -1.41
CA PRO A 25 16.67 -10.69 -0.41
C PRO A 25 16.17 -9.39 -1.05
N LEU A 26 15.27 -8.69 -0.37
CA LEU A 26 14.82 -7.35 -0.74
C LEU A 26 15.64 -6.33 0.05
N ALA A 27 16.25 -5.34 -0.62
CA ALA A 27 17.00 -4.29 0.05
C ALA A 27 16.19 -2.99 0.12
N ALA A 28 16.30 -2.26 1.23
CA ALA A 28 15.65 -0.97 1.37
C ALA A 28 16.17 0.01 0.31
N GLY A 29 15.27 0.74 -0.35
CA GLY A 29 15.57 1.61 -1.48
C GLY A 29 15.35 0.97 -2.84
N ASP A 30 15.17 -0.36 -2.91
CA ASP A 30 14.81 -1.05 -4.14
C ASP A 30 13.37 -0.73 -4.57
N ALA A 31 13.09 -0.95 -5.85
CA ALA A 31 11.76 -0.93 -6.44
C ALA A 31 11.41 -2.32 -6.96
N LEU A 32 10.36 -2.92 -6.42
CA LEU A 32 9.88 -4.24 -6.79
C LEU A 32 8.70 -4.12 -7.76
N PRO A 33 8.85 -4.48 -9.05
CA PRO A 33 7.72 -4.54 -9.97
C PRO A 33 6.78 -5.69 -9.58
N LEU A 34 5.50 -5.38 -9.41
CA LEU A 34 4.44 -6.33 -9.08
C LEU A 34 3.31 -6.22 -10.10
N THR A 35 2.72 -7.36 -10.44
CA THR A 35 1.50 -7.41 -11.26
C THR A 35 0.37 -7.92 -10.40
N LEU A 36 -0.62 -7.06 -10.15
CA LEU A 36 -1.87 -7.42 -9.49
C LEU A 36 -2.88 -7.90 -10.54
N ILE A 37 -3.45 -9.08 -10.35
CA ILE A 37 -4.45 -9.63 -11.25
C ILE A 37 -5.81 -9.51 -10.57
N PHE A 38 -6.65 -8.63 -11.08
CA PHE A 38 -8.03 -8.47 -10.64
C PHE A 38 -8.96 -9.32 -11.50
N GLU A 39 -9.87 -10.04 -10.88
CA GLU A 39 -10.82 -10.95 -11.56
C GLU A 39 -11.60 -10.26 -12.69
N LYS A 40 -12.07 -9.02 -12.46
CA LYS A 40 -12.91 -8.28 -13.40
C LYS A 40 -12.16 -7.24 -14.23
N ALA A 41 -11.07 -6.69 -13.71
CA ALA A 41 -10.33 -5.59 -14.33
C ALA A 41 -9.04 -6.04 -15.04
N GLY A 42 -8.63 -7.30 -14.87
CA GLY A 42 -7.39 -7.83 -15.45
C GLY A 42 -6.14 -7.39 -14.68
N SER A 43 -5.01 -7.35 -15.38
CA SER A 43 -3.69 -7.14 -14.78
C SER A 43 -3.32 -5.66 -14.67
N VAL A 44 -2.81 -5.26 -13.51
CA VAL A 44 -2.24 -3.94 -13.23
C VAL A 44 -0.82 -4.11 -12.74
N THR A 45 0.14 -3.51 -13.45
CA THR A 45 1.54 -3.48 -13.02
C THR A 45 1.81 -2.23 -12.20
N LEU A 46 2.45 -2.40 -11.05
CA LEU A 46 2.89 -1.32 -10.18
C LEU A 46 4.34 -1.55 -9.75
N SER A 47 5.00 -0.48 -9.32
CA SER A 47 6.33 -0.55 -8.71
C SER A 47 6.20 -0.29 -7.21
N ALA A 48 6.46 -1.29 -6.39
CA ALA A 48 6.37 -1.20 -4.94
C ALA A 48 7.75 -0.83 -4.35
N PRO A 49 7.88 0.28 -3.62
CA PRO A 49 9.13 0.63 -2.95
C PRO A 49 9.39 -0.32 -1.78
N VAL A 50 10.62 -0.85 -1.69
CA VAL A 50 11.06 -1.64 -0.55
C VAL A 50 11.57 -0.66 0.52
N ILE A 51 10.91 -0.68 1.68
CA ILE A 51 11.26 0.16 2.84
C ILE A 51 11.82 -0.70 3.97
N ALA A 52 12.56 -0.08 4.89
CA ALA A 52 13.07 -0.77 6.07
C ALA A 52 11.93 -1.31 6.96
N VAL A 53 12.19 -2.42 7.66
CA VAL A 53 11.22 -3.01 8.59
C VAL A 53 10.87 -1.99 9.69
N GLY A 54 9.58 -1.78 9.92
CA GLY A 54 9.08 -0.82 10.90
C GLY A 54 9.12 0.65 10.44
N ALA A 55 9.58 0.92 9.21
CA ALA A 55 9.44 2.26 8.62
C ALA A 55 7.95 2.58 8.41
N PRO A 56 7.53 3.84 8.61
CA PRO A 56 6.18 4.25 8.24
C PRO A 56 5.97 4.03 6.74
N ALA A 57 4.75 3.64 6.36
CA ALA A 57 4.40 3.56 4.95
C ALA A 57 4.71 4.90 4.27
N PRO A 58 5.28 4.89 3.04
CA PRO A 58 5.57 6.11 2.32
C PRO A 58 4.27 6.91 2.19
N MET A 59 4.25 8.10 2.80
CA MET A 59 3.11 8.99 2.74
C MET A 59 3.04 9.53 1.32
N ASN A 60 2.15 8.97 0.50
CA ASN A 60 1.80 9.63 -0.76
C ASN A 60 1.08 10.94 -0.37
N HIS A 61 1.70 12.09 -0.65
CA HIS A 61 1.10 13.41 -0.46
C HIS A 61 -0.05 13.64 -1.46
N GLU A 62 -1.10 12.82 -1.42
CA GLU A 62 -2.38 13.10 -2.08
C GLU A 62 -3.54 12.49 -1.29
N HIS A 63 -3.75 13.00 -0.07
CA HIS A 63 -5.09 13.20 0.47
C HIS A 63 -5.04 14.21 1.62
N ALA A 64 -5.07 15.50 1.29
CA ALA A 64 -5.34 16.53 2.29
C ALA A 64 -6.09 17.71 1.68
N ALA A 65 -7.40 17.75 1.90
CA ALA A 65 -8.07 18.99 2.28
C ALA A 65 -8.94 18.71 3.52
N PRO A 66 -9.09 19.71 4.42
CA PRO A 66 -9.14 19.47 5.86
C PRO A 66 -10.57 19.57 6.42
N THR A 67 -10.84 18.94 7.56
CA THR A 67 -11.93 19.39 8.44
C THR A 67 -11.43 19.39 9.87
N GLY A 68 -11.49 20.58 10.48
CA GLY A 68 -10.88 20.89 11.75
C GLY A 68 -11.59 20.28 12.94
N HIS A 69 -10.79 20.00 13.97
CA HIS A 69 -11.26 19.83 15.33
C HIS A 69 -10.49 20.79 16.24
N LYS A 70 -11.19 21.83 16.70
CA LYS A 70 -10.76 22.66 17.84
C LYS A 70 -10.77 21.79 19.10
N HIS A 71 -9.67 21.77 19.85
CA HIS A 71 -9.70 21.42 21.28
C HIS A 71 -9.47 22.70 22.08
N GLY A 72 -10.49 23.07 22.85
CA GLY A 72 -10.38 24.06 23.92
C GLY A 72 -10.19 23.35 25.25
N GLY A 73 -9.34 23.94 26.09
CA GLY A 73 -9.11 23.64 27.49
C GLY A 73 -8.31 24.80 28.07
#